data_AF-J3ECV7-F1
#
_entry.id   AF-J3ECV7-F1
#
_cell.length_a   1.000
_cell.length_b   1.000
_cell.length_c   1.000
_cell.angle_alpha   90.00
_cell.angle_beta   90.00
_cell.angle_gamma   90.00
#
_symmetry.space_group_name_H-M   'P 1'
#
loop_
_entity.id
_entity.type
_entity.pdbx_description
1 polymer ?
#
loop_
_entity_poly.entity_id
_entity_poly.type
_entity_poly.pdbx_seq_one_letter_code
_entity_poly.pdbx_strand_id
1 'polypeptide(L)' 'MNYQPKGGMCATCTHAHRNCSHLPFITMPVIKVDGQTVIVRCTDFQRRPQ' A
#
# COMPACT_ATOMS: atom_id res chain seq x y z
N MET A 1 -4.45 15.32 -1.45
CA MET A 1 -3.89 14.32 -0.52
C MET A 1 -3.59 13.08 -1.32
N ASN A 2 -2.34 12.62 -1.30
CA ASN A 2 -1.94 11.42 -2.03
C ASN A 2 -1.96 10.21 -1.08
N TYR A 3 -2.55 9.09 -1.49
CA TYR A 3 -2.58 7.87 -0.67
C TYR A 3 -1.67 6.84 -1.32
N GLN A 4 -0.66 6.39 -0.59
CA GLN A 4 0.26 5.37 -1.08
C GLN A 4 0.36 4.21 -0.10
N PRO A 5 0.43 2.96 -0.58
CA PRO A 5 0.72 1.84 0.29
C PRO A 5 2.15 1.95 0.81
N LYS A 6 2.40 1.39 2.00
CA LYS A 6 3.76 1.31 2.54
C LYS A 6 4.67 0.54 1.59
N GLY A 7 5.72 1.21 1.06
CA GLY A 7 6.64 0.64 0.06
C GLY A 7 7.25 -0.70 0.47
N GLY A 8 7.62 -0.88 1.75
CA GLY A 8 8.14 -2.16 2.25
C GLY A 8 7.11 -3.31 2.24
N MET A 9 5.82 -3.01 2.41
CA MET A 9 4.77 -4.01 2.20
C MET A 9 4.62 -4.33 0.71
N CYS A 10 4.64 -3.31 -0.15
CA CYS A 10 4.54 -3.54 -1.60
C CYS A 10 5.71 -4.38 -2.12
N ALA A 11 6.94 -4.10 -1.67
CA ALA A 11 8.14 -4.84 -2.06
C ALA A 11 8.09 -6.32 -1.68
N THR A 12 7.47 -6.67 -0.55
CA THR A 12 7.34 -8.07 -0.08
C THR A 12 6.02 -8.73 -0.51
N CYS A 13 5.19 -8.01 -1.26
CA CYS A 13 3.91 -8.51 -1.76
C CYS A 13 4.12 -9.52 -2.90
N THR A 14 3.22 -10.48 -3.04
CA THR A 14 3.10 -11.34 -4.24
C THR A 14 2.81 -10.51 -5.48
N HIS A 15 2.05 -9.42 -5.30
CA HIS A 15 1.64 -8.49 -6.35
C HIS A 15 2.60 -7.31 -6.53
N ALA A 16 3.87 -7.42 -6.12
CA ALA A 16 4.83 -6.32 -6.16
C ALA A 16 5.00 -5.66 -7.55
N HIS A 17 4.76 -6.43 -8.62
CA HIS A 17 4.84 -5.96 -10.02
C HIS A 17 3.49 -5.63 -10.65
N ARG A 18 2.38 -5.80 -9.91
CA ARG A 18 1.03 -5.53 -10.40
C ARG A 18 0.71 -4.05 -10.26
N ASN A 19 -0.04 -3.51 -11.22
CA ASN A 19 -0.63 -2.18 -11.07
C ASN A 19 -1.79 -2.22 -10.06
N CYS A 20 -1.53 -1.74 -8.85
CA CYS A 20 -2.50 -1.66 -7.75
C CYS A 20 -3.25 -0.32 -7.70
N SER A 21 -3.13 0.55 -8.70
CA SER A 21 -3.80 1.87 -8.72
C SER A 21 -5.32 1.80 -8.76
N HIS A 22 -5.90 0.63 -9.07
CA HIS A 22 -7.34 0.39 -9.02
C HIS A 22 -7.88 0.17 -7.59
N LEU A 23 -7.00 -0.03 -6.60
CA LEU A 23 -7.42 -0.28 -5.22
C LEU A 23 -7.81 1.03 -4.51
N PRO A 24 -8.82 0.99 -3.63
CA PRO A 24 -9.27 2.17 -2.89
C PRO A 24 -8.32 2.49 -1.72
N PHE A 25 -7.13 3.04 -1.99
CA PHE A 25 -6.16 3.38 -0.94
C PHE A 25 -6.70 4.33 0.13
N ILE A 26 -7.70 5.16 -0.21
CA ILE A 26 -8.36 6.08 0.72
C ILE A 26 -9.15 5.37 1.83
N THR A 27 -9.68 4.16 1.57
CA THR A 27 -10.44 3.39 2.57
C THR A 27 -9.54 2.50 3.42
N MET A 28 -8.25 2.45 3.09
CA MET A 28 -7.30 1.57 3.78
C MET A 28 -6.81 2.20 5.10
N PRO A 29 -6.43 1.38 6.10
CA PRO A 29 -5.95 1.90 7.38
C PRO A 29 -4.71 2.77 7.21
N VAL A 30 -4.75 4.01 7.71
CA VAL A 30 -3.60 4.92 7.68
C VAL A 30 -2.54 4.45 8.69
N ILE A 31 -1.29 4.33 8.24
CA ILE A 31 -0.14 4.00 9.07
C ILE A 31 0.58 5.27 9.51
N LYS A 32 0.83 6.18 8.55
CA LYS A 32 1.59 7.41 8.77
C LYS A 32 1.13 8.47 7.78
N VAL A 33 1.13 9.73 8.21
CA VAL A 33 0.96 10.88 7.32
C VAL A 33 2.29 11.61 7.23
N ASP A 34 2.77 11.85 6.01
CA ASP A 34 4.04 12.50 5.70
C ASP A 34 3.75 13.70 4.78
N GLY A 35 3.55 14.87 5.41
CA GLY A 35 3.11 16.08 4.71
C GLY A 35 1.77 15.87 3.99
N GLN A 36 1.80 15.91 2.66
CA GLN A 36 0.60 15.71 1.81
C GLN A 36 0.36 14.25 1.42
N THR A 37 1.24 13.33 1.84
CA THR A 37 1.19 11.92 1.48
C THR A 37 0.78 11.06 2.67
N VAL A 38 -0.30 10.33 2.51
CA VAL A 38 -0.85 9.39 3.49
C VAL A 38 -0.34 7.99 3.14
N ILE A 39 0.51 7.44 4.01
CA ILE A 39 0.98 6.06 3.91
C ILE A 39 -0.07 5.16 4.55
N VAL A 40 -0.65 4.28 3.76
CA VAL A 40 -1.69 3.33 4.18
C VAL A 40 -1.19 1.89 4.23
N ARG A 41 -1.86 1.06 5.02
CA ARG A 41 -1.69 -0.39 5.07
C ARG A 41 -2.52 -1.01 3.95
N CYS A 42 -1.86 -1.58 2.95
CA CYS A 42 -2.59 -2.28 1.89
C CYS A 42 -3.37 -3.47 2.46
N THR A 43 -4.69 -3.51 2.23
CA THR A 43 -5.56 -4.62 2.66
C THR A 43 -5.44 -5.83 1.73
N ASP A 44 -5.08 -5.61 0.47
CA ASP A 44 -4.82 -6.65 -0.54
C ASP A 44 -3.39 -7.20 -0.45
N PHE A 45 -2.62 -6.79 0.57
CA PHE A 45 -1.26 -7.25 0.76
C PHE A 45 -1.22 -8.75 1.04
N GLN A 46 -0.53 -9.48 0.17
CA GLN A 46 -0.22 -10.88 0.35
C GLN A 46 1.30 -11.05 0.39
N ARG A 47 1.83 -11.51 1.51
CA ARG A 47 3.27 -11.76 1.64
C ARG A 47 3.66 -12.91 0.71
N ARG A 48 4.73 -12.75 -0.07
CA ARG A 48 5.29 -13.86 -0.86
C ARG A 48 5.65 -15.02 0.08
N PRO A 49 5.23 -16.26 -0.21
CA PRO A 49 5.78 -17.41 0.47
C PRO A 49 7.29 -17.41 0.22
N GLN A 50 8.06 -17.53 1.30
CA GLN A 50 9.51 -17.74 1.24
C GLN A 50 9.80 -19.18 0.84
#